data_AF-A0A081GQT0-F1
#
_entry.id   AF-A0A081GQT0-F1
#
_cell.length_a   1.000
_cell.length_b   1.000
_cell.length_c   1.000
_cell.angle_alpha   90.00
_cell.angle_beta   90.00
_cell.angle_gamma   90.00
#
_symmetry.space_group_name_H-M   'P 1'
#
loop_
_entity.id
_entity.type
_entity.pdbx_description
1 polymer ?
#
loop_
_entity_poly.entity_id
_entity_poly.type
_entity_poly.pdbx_seq_one_letter_code
_entity_poly.pdbx_strand_id
1 'polypeptide(L)'
;MRALYPGSFDPLTLGHLDLIDRAARLFDAVVVAVLQNPAKQPTFSLEQRLEQIRRATEGIPGIEVGHFDGLTVNYAQACEAQVILRGLRALSDFEFELQIAHTNQTLAPRVETLFMATAAHHSFLSSSVVKEVARFGGDVGHMVPAGVAIDLERLFNR
;
A
#
# COMPACT_ATOMS: atom_id res chain seq x y z
N MET A 1 -8.91 -3.37 17.79
CA MET A 1 -8.08 -4.22 16.91
C MET A 1 -7.42 -3.35 15.87
N ARG A 2 -6.11 -3.50 15.72
CA ARG A 2 -5.25 -2.66 14.86
C ARG A 2 -4.67 -3.48 13.71
N ALA A 3 -4.67 -2.91 12.52
CA ALA A 3 -4.12 -3.53 11.32
C ALA A 3 -2.90 -2.77 10.80
N LEU A 4 -1.94 -3.50 10.25
CA LEU A 4 -0.84 -2.98 9.45
C LEU A 4 -1.16 -3.23 7.98
N TYR A 5 -1.16 -2.20 7.14
CA TYR A 5 -1.21 -2.32 5.69
C TYR A 5 0.16 -1.95 5.09
N PRO A 6 1.06 -2.93 4.91
CA PRO A 6 2.40 -2.67 4.40
C PRO A 6 2.42 -2.67 2.87
N GLY A 7 3.23 -1.80 2.28
CA GLY A 7 3.39 -1.74 0.82
C GLY A 7 4.56 -0.87 0.39
N SER A 8 4.94 -0.97 -0.89
CA SER A 8 5.95 -0.07 -1.46
C SER A 8 5.37 1.31 -1.74
N PHE A 9 4.08 1.39 -2.08
CA PHE A 9 3.32 2.60 -2.41
C PHE A 9 4.10 3.55 -3.33
N ASP A 10 4.58 3.05 -4.47
CA ASP A 10 5.45 3.79 -5.39
C ASP A 10 4.86 3.90 -6.82
N PRO A 11 3.80 4.73 -7.00
CA PRO A 11 3.11 5.52 -5.99
C PRO A 11 1.88 4.83 -5.37
N LEU A 12 1.22 5.50 -4.43
CA LEU A 12 -0.14 5.17 -3.99
C LEU A 12 -1.11 5.25 -5.18
N THR A 13 -2.07 4.32 -5.25
CA THR A 13 -3.06 4.23 -6.35
C THR A 13 -4.47 4.27 -5.77
N LEU A 14 -5.48 4.46 -6.62
CA LEU A 14 -6.89 4.38 -6.18
C LEU A 14 -7.25 2.99 -5.65
N GLY A 15 -6.60 1.94 -6.16
CA GLY A 15 -6.74 0.58 -5.62
C GLY A 15 -6.23 0.46 -4.18
N HIS A 16 -5.09 1.09 -3.85
CA HIS A 16 -4.61 1.16 -2.47
C HIS A 16 -5.55 1.97 -1.58
N LEU A 17 -6.03 3.12 -2.07
CA LEU A 17 -6.92 4.00 -1.31
C LEU A 17 -8.27 3.34 -1.00
N ASP A 18 -8.86 2.59 -1.94
CA ASP A 18 -10.07 1.77 -1.70
C ASP A 18 -9.87 0.80 -0.53
N LEU A 19 -8.71 0.13 -0.49
CA LEU A 19 -8.40 -0.80 0.59
C LEU A 19 -8.22 -0.11 1.93
N ILE A 20 -7.55 1.05 1.95
CA ILE A 20 -7.37 1.85 3.17
C ILE A 20 -8.73 2.28 3.72
N ASP A 21 -9.60 2.83 2.87
CA ASP A 21 -10.93 3.29 3.25
C ASP A 21 -11.81 2.15 3.77
N ARG A 22 -11.77 0.99 3.12
CA ARG A 22 -12.49 -0.21 3.57
C ARG A 22 -11.92 -0.78 4.87
N ALA A 23 -10.60 -0.76 5.04
CA ALA A 23 -9.96 -1.22 6.27
C ALA A 23 -10.30 -0.29 7.46
N ALA A 24 -10.37 1.02 7.25
CA ALA A 24 -10.75 1.99 8.29
C ALA A 24 -12.16 1.75 8.85
N ARG A 25 -13.04 1.06 8.11
CA ARG A 25 -14.37 0.64 8.60
C ARG A 25 -14.36 -0.66 9.41
N LEU A 26 -13.29 -1.45 9.30
CA LEU A 26 -13.19 -2.78 9.89
C LEU A 26 -12.30 -2.82 11.14
N PHE A 27 -11.39 -1.85 11.27
CA PHE A 27 -10.41 -1.78 12.34
C PHE A 27 -10.49 -0.43 13.06
N ASP A 28 -10.17 -0.42 14.36
CA ASP A 28 -10.13 0.83 15.14
C ASP A 28 -8.99 1.74 14.68
N ALA A 29 -7.91 1.15 14.18
CA ALA A 29 -6.78 1.85 13.60
C ALA A 29 -6.09 1.02 12.51
N VAL A 30 -5.62 1.70 11.46
CA VAL A 30 -4.89 1.11 10.34
C VAL A 30 -3.58 1.88 10.15
N VAL A 31 -2.46 1.19 10.30
CA VAL A 31 -1.12 1.72 10.00
C VAL A 31 -0.81 1.43 8.55
N VAL A 32 -0.81 2.44 7.69
CA VAL A 32 -0.37 2.33 6.30
C VAL A 32 1.14 2.56 6.26
N ALA A 33 1.89 1.50 5.98
CA ALA A 33 3.33 1.49 6.21
C ALA A 33 4.16 1.28 4.94
N VAL A 34 5.04 2.23 4.66
CA VAL A 34 5.96 2.15 3.54
C VAL A 34 7.13 1.21 3.89
N LEU A 35 7.25 0.11 3.17
CA LEU A 35 8.41 -0.78 3.26
C LEU A 35 9.58 -0.19 2.46
N GLN A 36 10.72 -0.06 3.13
CA GLN A 36 12.00 0.22 2.50
C GLN A 36 12.64 -1.08 2.03
N ASN A 37 12.55 -1.35 0.73
CA ASN A 37 13.17 -2.52 0.12
C ASN A 37 14.50 -2.12 -0.56
N PRO A 38 15.67 -2.48 0.00
CA PRO A 38 16.96 -2.10 -0.57
C PRO A 38 17.24 -2.72 -1.94
N ALA A 39 16.53 -3.78 -2.33
CA ALA A 39 16.64 -4.39 -3.65
C ALA A 39 15.84 -3.66 -4.74
N LYS A 40 15.05 -2.64 -4.38
CA LYS A 40 14.24 -1.84 -5.32
C LYS A 40 14.73 -0.40 -5.35
N GLN A 41 14.67 0.20 -6.53
CA GLN A 41 14.86 1.64 -6.71
C GLN A 41 13.48 2.28 -6.88
N PRO A 42 12.87 2.81 -5.80
CA PRO A 42 11.58 3.47 -5.90
C PRO A 42 11.72 4.76 -6.72
N THR A 43 10.66 5.09 -7.43
CA THR A 43 10.61 6.29 -8.27
C THR A 43 10.41 7.55 -7.43
N PHE A 44 9.64 7.44 -6.35
CA PHE A 44 9.50 8.47 -5.34
C PHE A 44 10.36 8.16 -4.10
N SER A 45 10.92 9.21 -3.48
CA SER A 45 11.62 9.09 -2.21
C SER A 45 10.70 8.57 -1.10
N LEU A 46 11.27 8.10 0.02
CA LEU A 46 10.47 7.70 1.17
C LEU A 46 9.52 8.81 1.62
N GLU A 47 10.03 10.02 1.80
CA GLU A 47 9.24 11.18 2.23
C GLU A 47 8.12 11.51 1.25
N GLN A 48 8.39 11.46 -0.06
CA GLN A 48 7.36 11.70 -1.07
C GLN A 48 6.23 10.67 -0.99
N ARG A 49 6.56 9.38 -0.80
CA ARG A 49 5.57 8.32 -0.68
C ARG A 49 4.74 8.45 0.61
N LEU A 50 5.38 8.78 1.73
CA LEU A 50 4.67 9.05 2.98
C LEU A 50 3.72 10.24 2.83
N GLU A 51 4.17 11.31 2.17
CA GLU A 51 3.36 12.51 1.95
C GLU A 51 2.20 12.28 0.97
N GLN A 52 2.39 11.42 -0.03
CA GLN A 52 1.29 10.97 -0.90
C GLN A 52 0.22 10.22 -0.10
N ILE A 53 0.61 9.35 0.82
CA ILE A 53 -0.32 8.62 1.69
C ILE A 53 -1.06 9.60 2.60
N ARG A 54 -0.33 10.48 3.34
CA ARG A 54 -0.95 11.44 4.26
C ARG A 54 -2.00 12.31 3.59
N ARG A 55 -1.69 12.89 2.42
CA ARG A 55 -2.64 13.71 1.65
C ARG A 55 -3.83 12.91 1.15
N ALA A 56 -3.60 11.68 0.68
CA ALA A 56 -4.68 10.85 0.12
C ALA A 56 -5.62 10.30 1.20
N THR A 57 -5.15 10.15 2.44
CA THR A 57 -5.93 9.64 3.57
C THR A 57 -6.39 10.76 4.51
N GLU A 58 -6.21 12.03 4.14
CA GLU A 58 -6.68 13.16 4.91
C GLU A 58 -8.21 13.06 5.08
N GLY A 59 -8.68 13.16 6.33
CA GLY A 59 -10.10 13.02 6.66
C GLY A 59 -10.60 11.58 6.87
N ILE A 60 -9.77 10.55 6.66
CA ILE A 60 -10.12 9.17 7.03
C ILE A 60 -9.70 8.94 8.50
N PRO A 61 -10.65 8.75 9.44
CA PRO A 61 -10.32 8.55 10.85
C PRO A 61 -9.60 7.20 11.05
N GLY A 62 -8.71 7.15 12.04
CA GLY A 62 -8.02 5.91 12.42
C GLY A 62 -6.86 5.51 11.48
N ILE A 63 -6.48 6.36 10.51
CA ILE A 63 -5.30 6.11 9.68
C ILE A 63 -4.05 6.70 10.31
N GLU A 64 -3.02 5.87 10.42
CA GLU A 64 -1.67 6.28 10.78
C GLU A 64 -0.71 5.94 9.63
N VAL A 65 0.25 6.82 9.37
CA VAL A 65 1.21 6.65 8.26
C VAL A 65 2.59 6.43 8.83
N GLY A 66 3.21 5.31 8.47
CA GLY A 66 4.51 4.91 8.98
C GLY A 66 5.44 4.40 7.89
N HIS A 67 6.67 4.12 8.27
CA HIS A 67 7.62 3.40 7.44
C HIS A 67 8.43 2.44 8.28
N PHE A 68 9.02 1.45 7.62
CA PHE A 68 9.91 0.52 8.26
C PHE A 68 10.90 -0.09 7.27
N ASP A 69 11.99 -0.59 7.83
CA ASP A 69 12.94 -1.49 7.24
C ASP A 69 12.94 -2.82 8.01
N GLY A 70 13.43 -3.89 7.37
CA GLY A 70 13.43 -5.23 7.96
C GLY A 70 12.11 -5.97 7.82
N LEU A 71 11.80 -6.83 8.80
CA LEU A 71 10.68 -7.78 8.72
C LEU A 71 9.34 -7.11 9.02
N THR A 72 8.37 -7.30 8.13
CA THR A 72 6.98 -6.80 8.28
C THR A 72 6.34 -7.22 9.61
N VAL A 73 6.56 -8.46 10.04
CA VAL A 73 6.00 -8.97 11.31
C VAL A 73 6.56 -8.26 12.54
N ASN A 74 7.83 -7.87 12.52
CA ASN A 74 8.44 -7.13 13.63
C ASN A 74 7.84 -5.72 13.72
N TYR A 75 7.61 -5.09 12.57
CA TYR A 75 6.95 -3.78 12.54
C TYR A 75 5.47 -3.87 12.94
N ALA A 76 4.77 -4.94 12.55
CA ALA A 76 3.41 -5.20 13.02
C ALA A 76 3.36 -5.27 14.54
N GLN A 77 4.28 -6.02 15.17
CA GLN A 77 4.38 -6.11 16.62
C GLN A 77 4.74 -4.76 17.28
N ALA A 78 5.69 -4.01 16.70
CA ALA A 78 6.09 -2.69 17.21
C ALA A 78 4.94 -1.67 17.16
N CYS A 79 4.05 -1.80 16.18
CA CYS A 79 2.84 -0.98 16.06
C CYS A 79 1.63 -1.58 16.80
N GLU A 80 1.81 -2.66 17.56
CA GLU A 80 0.73 -3.40 18.24
C GLU A 80 -0.39 -3.87 17.29
N ALA A 81 -0.08 -4.07 16.01
CA ALA A 81 -1.00 -4.59 15.01
C ALA A 81 -1.15 -6.10 15.14
N GLN A 82 -2.39 -6.56 15.23
CA GLN A 82 -2.73 -7.99 15.28
C GLN A 82 -2.96 -8.59 13.89
N VAL A 83 -3.15 -7.73 12.89
CA VAL A 83 -3.47 -8.14 11.51
C VAL A 83 -2.54 -7.44 10.52
N ILE A 84 -1.98 -8.19 9.59
CA ILE A 84 -1.36 -7.67 8.37
C ILE A 84 -2.39 -7.75 7.25
N LEU A 85 -2.76 -6.60 6.70
CA LEU A 85 -3.69 -6.50 5.59
C LEU A 85 -2.95 -6.64 4.26
N ARG A 86 -3.50 -7.45 3.34
CA ARG A 86 -3.00 -7.59 1.96
C ARG A 86 -4.15 -7.52 0.96
N GLY A 87 -3.90 -6.83 -0.16
CA GLY A 87 -4.85 -6.74 -1.26
C GLY A 87 -4.62 -7.81 -2.31
N LEU A 88 -5.69 -8.41 -2.81
CA LEU A 88 -5.65 -9.38 -3.90
C LEU A 88 -6.40 -8.83 -5.12
N ARG A 89 -5.74 -8.81 -6.29
CA ARG A 89 -6.35 -8.38 -7.55
C ARG A 89 -6.65 -9.55 -8.48
N ALA A 90 -5.75 -10.52 -8.52
CA ALA A 90 -5.85 -11.70 -9.34
C ALA A 90 -5.40 -12.94 -8.57
N LEU A 91 -5.70 -14.13 -9.13
CA LEU A 91 -5.28 -15.40 -8.56
C LEU A 91 -3.74 -15.49 -8.41
N SER A 92 -2.99 -14.89 -9.33
CA SER A 92 -1.53 -14.86 -9.28
C SER A 92 -0.97 -14.11 -8.06
N ASP A 93 -1.67 -13.08 -7.58
CA ASP A 93 -1.27 -12.40 -6.34
C ASP A 93 -1.44 -13.36 -5.14
N PHE A 94 -2.51 -14.17 -5.14
CA PHE A 94 -2.86 -15.02 -4.01
C PHE A 94 -1.80 -16.07 -3.67
N GLU A 95 -1.23 -16.77 -4.65
CA GLU A 95 -0.22 -17.80 -4.38
C GLU A 95 1.02 -17.22 -3.69
N PHE A 96 1.54 -16.11 -4.22
CA PHE A 96 2.69 -15.42 -3.67
C PHE A 96 2.40 -14.86 -2.27
N GLU A 97 1.24 -14.23 -2.10
CA GLU A 97 0.85 -13.62 -0.83
C GLU A 97 0.54 -14.67 0.25
N LEU A 98 -0.01 -15.82 -0.12
CA LEU A 98 -0.26 -16.94 0.79
C LEU A 98 1.05 -17.53 1.32
N GLN A 99 2.07 -17.66 0.46
CA GLN A 99 3.40 -18.10 0.88
C GLN A 99 4.01 -17.13 1.91
N ILE A 100 3.88 -15.83 1.68
CA ILE A 100 4.35 -14.80 2.63
C ILE A 100 3.56 -14.89 3.94
N ALA A 101 2.23 -15.05 3.88
CA ALA A 101 1.39 -15.17 5.06
C ALA A 101 1.79 -16.35 5.95
N HIS A 102 1.98 -17.55 5.39
CA HIS A 102 2.45 -18.70 6.14
C HIS A 102 3.84 -18.47 6.74
N THR A 103 4.75 -17.84 5.99
CA THR A 103 6.09 -17.50 6.49
C THR A 103 6.02 -16.51 7.65
N ASN A 104 5.16 -15.49 7.56
CA ASN A 104 4.94 -14.54 8.64
C ASN A 104 4.36 -15.24 9.88
N GLN A 105 3.46 -16.21 9.70
CA GLN A 105 2.86 -16.96 10.80
C GLN A 105 3.87 -17.83 11.56
N THR A 106 4.90 -18.37 10.89
CA THR A 106 5.97 -19.11 11.59
C THR A 106 6.86 -18.19 12.43
N LEU A 107 7.01 -16.93 12.02
CA LEU A 107 7.85 -15.93 12.70
C LEU A 107 7.08 -15.20 13.82
N ALA A 108 5.79 -14.96 13.63
CA ALA A 108 4.93 -14.24 14.57
C ALA A 108 3.54 -14.89 14.66
N PRO A 109 3.37 -15.98 15.42
CA PRO A 109 2.12 -16.76 15.47
C PRO A 109 0.88 -16.02 16.00
N ARG A 110 1.05 -14.81 16.54
CA ARG A 110 -0.02 -13.95 17.05
C ARG A 110 -0.46 -12.87 16.05
N VAL A 111 0.21 -12.77 14.90
CA VAL A 111 -0.10 -11.80 13.85
C VAL A 111 -0.77 -12.55 12.70
N GLU A 112 -2.04 -12.25 12.46
CA GLU A 112 -2.81 -12.85 11.37
C GLU A 112 -2.58 -12.09 10.06
N THR A 113 -2.74 -12.76 8.92
CA THR A 113 -2.80 -12.08 7.62
C THR A 113 -4.23 -12.11 7.10
N LEU A 114 -4.78 -10.93 6.78
CA LEU A 114 -6.11 -10.79 6.22
C LEU A 114 -6.03 -10.33 4.76
N PHE A 115 -6.66 -11.09 3.87
CA PHE A 115 -6.75 -10.77 2.45
C PHE A 115 -8.05 -10.05 2.13
N MET A 116 -7.95 -8.91 1.43
CA MET A 116 -9.10 -8.20 0.87
C MET A 116 -9.05 -8.21 -0.65
N ALA A 117 -10.15 -8.62 -1.27
CA ALA A 117 -10.30 -8.46 -2.71
C ALA A 117 -10.36 -6.97 -3.06
N THR A 118 -9.54 -6.55 -4.02
CA THR A 118 -9.60 -5.20 -4.60
C THR A 118 -10.91 -5.02 -5.38
N ALA A 119 -11.45 -3.79 -5.39
CA ALA A 119 -12.63 -3.50 -6.19
C ALA A 119 -12.37 -3.82 -7.67
N ALA A 120 -13.35 -4.41 -8.37
CA ALA A 120 -13.17 -4.90 -9.75
C ALA A 120 -12.67 -3.82 -10.72
N HIS A 121 -13.16 -2.58 -10.58
CA HIS A 121 -12.73 -1.43 -11.39
C HIS A 121 -11.32 -0.92 -11.05
N HIS A 122 -10.67 -1.44 -10.01
CA HIS A 122 -9.27 -1.17 -9.67
C HIS A 122 -8.35 -2.40 -9.86
N SER A 123 -8.89 -3.55 -10.28
CA SER A 123 -8.14 -4.81 -10.42
C SER A 123 -6.95 -4.72 -11.38
N PHE A 124 -7.05 -3.88 -12.42
CA PHE A 124 -5.98 -3.65 -13.38
C PHE A 124 -4.86 -2.72 -12.87
N LEU A 125 -5.07 -2.05 -11.72
CA LEU A 125 -4.13 -1.08 -11.21
C LEU A 125 -2.91 -1.77 -10.58
N SER A 126 -1.75 -1.44 -11.12
CA SER A 126 -0.47 -1.65 -10.46
C SER A 126 0.34 -0.37 -10.53
N SER A 127 1.12 -0.06 -9.49
CA SER A 127 1.99 1.12 -9.50
C SER A 127 3.00 1.08 -10.65
N SER A 128 3.41 -0.11 -11.11
CA SER A 128 4.27 -0.26 -12.30
C SER A 128 3.59 0.25 -13.58
N VAL A 129 2.34 -0.18 -13.83
CA VAL A 129 1.56 0.26 -15.01
C VAL A 129 1.27 1.75 -14.94
N VAL A 130 0.91 2.27 -13.75
CA VAL A 130 0.71 3.72 -13.55
C VAL A 130 1.96 4.51 -13.93
N LYS A 131 3.13 4.08 -13.47
CA LYS A 131 4.40 4.75 -13.78
C LYS A 131 4.74 4.69 -15.26
N GLU A 132 4.45 3.57 -15.93
CA GLU A 132 4.68 3.42 -17.37
C GLU A 132 3.79 4.38 -18.17
N VAL A 133 2.49 4.41 -17.89
CA VAL A 133 1.53 5.34 -18.54
C VAL A 133 1.97 6.79 -18.34
N ALA A 134 2.27 7.19 -17.09
CA ALA A 134 2.72 8.54 -16.79
C ALA A 134 4.01 8.91 -17.52
N ARG A 135 4.97 7.99 -17.59
CA ARG A 135 6.27 8.20 -18.24
C ARG A 135 6.17 8.44 -19.74
N PHE A 136 5.13 7.93 -20.38
CA PHE A 136 4.87 8.13 -21.80
C PHE A 136 3.78 9.18 -22.08
N GLY A 137 3.47 10.03 -21.10
CA GLY A 137 2.54 11.16 -21.27
C GLY A 137 1.06 10.78 -21.29
N GLY A 138 0.71 9.56 -20.89
CA GLY A 138 -0.68 9.15 -20.74
C GLY A 138 -1.34 9.73 -19.49
N ASP A 139 -2.66 9.95 -19.55
CA ASP A 139 -3.45 10.40 -18.40
C ASP A 139 -3.60 9.29 -17.36
N VAL A 140 -3.25 9.61 -16.11
CA VAL A 140 -3.32 8.72 -14.94
C VAL A 140 -4.34 9.17 -13.90
N GLY A 141 -5.13 10.22 -14.17
CA GLY A 141 -6.11 10.77 -13.23
C GLY A 141 -7.19 9.78 -12.78
N HIS A 142 -7.45 8.75 -13.58
CA HIS A 142 -8.37 7.65 -13.27
C HIS A 142 -7.69 6.46 -12.55
N MET A 143 -6.41 6.57 -12.22
CA MET A 143 -5.60 5.48 -11.65
C MET A 143 -5.05 5.81 -10.26
N VAL A 144 -4.85 7.09 -9.96
CA VAL A 144 -4.24 7.58 -8.72
C VAL A 144 -5.02 8.77 -8.13
N PRO A 145 -4.87 9.07 -6.83
CA PRO A 145 -5.40 10.31 -6.27
C PRO A 145 -4.87 11.56 -6.99
N ALA A 146 -5.66 12.63 -7.05
CA ALA A 146 -5.32 13.83 -7.82
C ALA A 146 -3.95 14.42 -7.45
N GLY A 147 -3.60 14.47 -6.16
CA GLY A 147 -2.28 14.93 -5.71
C GLY A 147 -1.12 14.08 -6.22
N VAL A 148 -1.34 12.76 -6.36
CA VAL A 148 -0.34 11.82 -6.89
C VAL A 148 -0.19 11.96 -8.40
N ALA A 149 -1.27 12.24 -9.14
CA ALA A 149 -1.21 12.50 -10.57
C ALA A 149 -0.33 13.71 -10.89
N ILE A 150 -0.47 14.80 -10.11
CA ILE A 150 0.37 15.99 -10.20
C ILE A 150 1.84 15.66 -9.90
N ASP A 151 2.10 14.83 -8.89
CA ASP A 151 3.47 14.41 -8.56
C ASP A 151 4.13 13.61 -9.69
N LEU A 152 3.38 12.72 -10.35
CA LEU A 152 3.84 11.93 -11.51
C LEU A 152 4.14 12.82 -12.72
N GLU A 153 3.27 13.79 -13.01
CA GLU A 153 3.46 14.75 -14.11
C GLU A 153 4.75 15.57 -13.90
N ARG A 154 4.96 16.09 -12.68
CA ARG A 154 6.18 16.85 -12.31
C ARG A 154 7.47 16.04 -12.38
N LEU A 155 7.36 14.73 -12.25
CA LEU A 155 8.48 13.79 -12.23
C LEU A 155 8.91 13.39 -13.65
N PHE A 156 7.95 13.09 -14.54
CA PHE A 156 8.23 12.50 -15.86
C PHE A 156 8.11 13.48 -17.04
N ASN A 157 7.21 14.47 -16.96
CA ASN A 157 6.76 15.23 -18.13
C ASN A 157 7.11 16.72 -18.01
N ARG A 158 8.27 17.05 -17.42
CA ARG A 158 8.79 18.42 -17.39
C ARG A 158 9.16 18.93 -18.79
#